data_AF-A0A524IF34-F1
#
_entry.id   AF-A0A524IF34-F1
#
_cell.length_a   1.000
_cell.length_b   1.000
_cell.length_c   1.000
_cell.angle_alpha   90.00
_cell.angle_beta   90.00
_cell.angle_gamma   90.00
#
_symmetry.space_group_name_H-M   'P 1'
#
loop_
_entity.id
_entity.type
_entity.pdbx_description
1 polymer ?
#
loop_
_entity_poly.entity_id
_entity_poly.type
_entity_poly.pdbx_seq_one_letter_code
_entity_poly.pdbx_strand_id
1 'polypeptide(L)' 'MNLIIAGGGTGGHVFPGIALAEAFLSLSPGGSVSFVGTEGGLEAKVV' A
#
# COMPACT_ATOMS: atom_id res chain seq x y z
N MET A 1 -1.96 10.77 -10.68
CA MET A 1 -2.60 10.98 -9.35
C MET A 1 -1.85 10.12 -8.34
N ASN A 2 -1.61 10.58 -7.12
CA ASN A 2 -0.78 9.83 -6.17
C ASN A 2 -1.65 9.30 -5.04
N LEU A 3 -1.54 8.00 -4.76
CA LEU A 3 -2.23 7.30 -3.67
C LEU A 3 -1.21 6.93 -2.59
N ILE A 4 -1.49 7.29 -1.34
CA ILE A 4 -0.69 6.89 -0.18
C ILE A 4 -1.52 5.93 0.66
N ILE A 5 -0.95 4.78 0.98
CA ILE A 5 -1.57 3.76 1.84
C ILE A 5 -0.76 3.70 3.13
N ALA A 6 -1.35 4.17 4.23
CA ALA A 6 -0.69 4.20 5.54
C ALA A 6 -1.21 3.06 6.45
N GLY A 7 -0.30 2.29 7.05
CA GLY A 7 -0.60 1.20 7.99
C GLY A 7 0.64 0.85 8.81
N GLY A 8 0.51 0.43 10.08
CA GLY A 8 1.69 0.33 10.94
C GLY A 8 1.48 -0.44 12.23
N GLY A 9 1.16 -1.73 12.14
CA GLY A 9 1.11 -2.56 13.34
C GLY A 9 0.92 -4.05 13.11
N THR A 10 0.06 -4.44 12.16
CA THR A 10 -0.21 -5.86 11.86
C THR A 10 -0.44 -6.08 10.38
N GLY A 11 -0.09 -7.26 9.88
CA GLY A 11 -0.16 -7.61 8.45
C GLY A 11 -1.56 -7.69 7.83
N GLY A 12 -2.63 -7.68 8.63
CA GLY A 12 -4.00 -7.90 8.14
C GLY A 12 -4.46 -6.87 7.10
N HIS A 13 -3.84 -5.68 7.09
CA HIS A 13 -4.18 -4.60 6.17
C HIS A 13 -3.27 -4.54 4.93
N VAL A 14 -2.16 -5.30 4.91
CA VAL A 14 -1.19 -5.30 3.79
C VAL A 14 -1.85 -5.81 2.52
N PHE A 15 -2.44 -7.01 2.56
CA PHE A 15 -3.04 -7.62 1.38
C PHE A 15 -4.24 -6.82 0.83
N PRO A 16 -5.18 -6.34 1.67
CA PRO A 16 -6.21 -5.40 1.20
C PRO A 16 -5.62 -4.11 0.60
N GLY A 17 -4.54 -3.58 1.18
CA GLY A 17 -3.84 -2.40 0.66
C GLY A 17 -3.21 -2.65 -0.73
N ILE A 18 -2.59 -3.81 -0.93
CA ILE A 18 -2.04 -4.22 -2.23
C ILE A 18 -3.16 -4.34 -3.27
N ALA A 19 -4.27 -5.02 -2.93
CA ALA A 19 -5.40 -5.17 -3.85
C ALA A 19 -5.98 -3.81 -4.27
N LEU A 20 -6.05 -2.85 -3.33
CA LEU A 20 -6.50 -1.49 -3.63
C LEU A 20 -5.50 -0.74 -4.52
N ALA A 21 -4.19 -0.90 -4.28
CA ALA A 21 -3.13 -0.30 -5.09
C ALA A 21 -3.19 -0.77 -6.55
N GLU A 22 -3.36 -2.08 -6.78
CA GLU A 22 -3.49 -2.68 -8.11
C GLU A 22 -4.74 -2.17 -8.85
N ALA A 23 -5.87 -2.11 -8.16
CA ALA A 23 -7.11 -1.58 -8.71
C ALA A 23 -6.96 -0.10 -9.09
N PHE A 24 -6.31 0.71 -8.23
CA PHE A 24 -6.06 2.12 -8.50
C PHE A 24 -5.15 2.33 -9.72
N LEU A 25 -4.05 1.60 -9.82
CA LEU A 25 -3.11 1.71 -10.95
C LEU A 25 -3.77 1.28 -12.26
N SER A 26 -4.67 0.29 -12.23
CA SER A 26 -5.45 -0.13 -13.39
C SER A 26 -6.38 0.98 -13.92
N LEU A 27 -6.88 1.84 -13.02
CA LEU A 27 -7.76 2.96 -13.36
C LEU A 27 -7.00 4.27 -13.64
N SER A 28 -5.71 4.35 -13.27
CA SER A 28 -4.90 5.57 -13.41
C SER A 28 -3.56 5.26 -14.08
N PRO A 29 -3.48 5.30 -15.43
CA PRO A 29 -2.27 4.98 -16.20
C PRO A 29 -1.04 5.88 -15.99
N GLY A 30 -1.16 6.92 -15.16
CA GLY A 30 -0.04 7.76 -14.70
C GLY A 30 -0.09 7.99 -13.19
N GLY A 31 -0.75 7.08 -12.48
CA GLY A 31 -0.83 7.11 -11.03
C GLY A 31 0.43 6.54 -10.38
N SER A 32 0.66 6.92 -9.13
CA SER A 32 1.69 6.30 -8.29
C SER A 32 1.08 5.88 -6.96
N VAL A 33 1.63 4.82 -6.36
CA VAL A 33 1.23 4.33 -5.05
C VAL A 33 2.45 4.31 -4.13
N SER A 34 2.28 4.71 -2.88
CA SER A 34 3.32 4.58 -1.85
C SER A 34 2.74 4.04 -0.56
N PHE A 35 3.41 3.05 0.02
CA PHE A 35 3.07 2.49 1.32
C PHE A 35 3.89 3.19 2.41
N VAL A 36 3.23 3.58 3.49
CA VAL A 36 3.87 4.19 4.66
C VAL A 36 3.51 3.37 5.89
N GLY A 37 4.52 2.93 6.62
CA GLY A 37 4.30 2.19 7.85
C GLY A 37 5.40 2.32 8.88
N THR A 38 5.31 1.50 9.92
CA THR A 38 6.30 1.47 11.00
C THR A 38 7.48 0.59 10.58
N GLU A 39 8.70 0.95 10.98
CA GLU A 39 9.93 0.21 10.63
C GLU A 39 9.91 -1.26 11.06
N GLY A 40 9.12 -1.60 12.09
CA GLY A 40 8.96 -2.97 12.60
C GLY A 40 7.69 -3.70 12.13
N GLY A 41 6.86 -3.06 11.31
CA GLY A 41 5.62 -3.63 10.79
C GLY A 41 5.87 -4.74 9.77
N LEU A 42 4.85 -5.59 9.52
CA LEU A 42 4.94 -6.58 8.44
C LEU A 42 5.04 -5.89 7.07
N GLU A 43 4.43 -4.71 6.98
CA GLU A 43 4.49 -3.78 5.86
C GLU A 43 5.94 -3.58 5.40
N ALA A 44 6.87 -3.28 6.32
CA ALA A 44 8.27 -2.98 6.01
C ALA A 44 9.05 -4.16 5.37
N LYS A 45 8.50 -5.38 5.41
CA LYS A 45 9.13 -6.58 4.81
C LYS A 45 8.48 -7.03 3.50
N VAL A 46 7.25 -6.58 3.23
CA VAL A 46 6.38 -7.21 2.21
C VAL A 46 6.04 -6.25 1.06
N VAL A 47 6.04 -4.93 1.29
CA VAL A 47 5.78 -3.89 0.28
C VAL A 47 7.01 -3.05 -0.04
#